data_AF-A0A924BS14-F1
#
_entry.id   AF-A0A924BS14-F1
#
_cell.length_a   1.000
_cell.length_b   1.000
_cell.length_c   1.000
_cell.angle_alpha   90.00
_cell.angle_beta   90.00
_cell.angle_gamma   90.00
#
_symmetry.space_group_name_H-M   'P 1'
#
loop_
_entity.id
_entity.type
_entity.pdbx_description
1 polymer ?
#
loop_
_entity_poly.entity_id
_entity_poly.type
_entity_poly.pdbx_seq_one_letter_code
_entity_poly.pdbx_strand_id
1 'polypeptide(L)' 'DAMFYSGELYERELKDPAKAMASYEKVLLNFPGSTFSVEARKRYRRLRGDKL' A
#
# COMPACT_ATOMS: atom_id res chain seq x y z
N ASP A 1 2.19 3.22 -11.26
CA ASP A 1 0.72 3.04 -11.18
C ASP A 1 0.30 1.60 -10.93
N ALA A 2 0.74 0.61 -11.72
CA ALA A 2 0.34 -0.80 -11.54
C ALA A 2 0.58 -1.39 -10.12
N MET A 3 1.69 -1.05 -9.47
CA MET A 3 2.01 -1.58 -8.13
C MET A 3 1.05 -1.11 -7.03
N PHE A 4 0.48 0.09 -7.15
CA PHE A 4 -0.50 0.60 -6.20
C PHE A 4 -1.82 -0.18 -6.32
N TYR A 5 -2.28 -0.41 -7.55
CA TYR A 5 -3.48 -1.21 -7.81
C TYR A 5 -3.31 -2.66 -7.38
N SER A 6 -2.10 -3.24 -7.49
CA SER A 6 -1.83 -4.56 -6.90
C SER A 6 -2.02 -4.57 -5.39
N GLY A 7 -1.50 -3.56 -4.68
CA GLY A 7 -1.72 -3.42 -3.24
C GLY A 7 -3.20 -3.27 -2.88
N GLU A 8 -3.95 -2.50 -3.67
CA GLU A 8 -5.38 -2.33 -3.48
C GLU A 8 -6.17 -3.63 -3.74
N LEU A 9 -5.77 -4.42 -4.74
CA LEU A 9 -6.35 -5.74 -5.00
C LEU A 9 -6.09 -6.71 -3.84
N TYR A 10 -4.86 -6.74 -3.31
CA TYR A 10 -4.53 -7.56 -2.15
C TYR A 10 -5.35 -7.17 -0.92
N GLU A 11 -5.57 -5.87 -0.71
CA GLU A 11 -6.35 -5.34 0.40
C GLU A 11 -7.85 -5.64 0.26
N ARG A 12 -8.44 -5.37 -0.91
CA ARG A 12 -9.90 -5.37 -1.11
C ARG A 12 -10.45 -6.72 -1.55
N GLU A 13 -9.80 -7.35 -2.51
CA GLU A 13 -10.28 -8.60 -3.11
C GLU A 13 -9.76 -9.82 -2.37
N LEU A 14 -8.43 -9.86 -2.14
CA LEU A 14 -7.77 -11.02 -1.55
C LEU A 14 -7.76 -10.99 -0.03
N LYS A 15 -8.17 -9.86 0.59
CA LYS A 15 -8.18 -9.64 2.04
C LYS A 15 -6.87 -10.08 2.72
N ASP A 16 -5.76 -9.87 2.02
CA ASP A 16 -4.41 -10.21 2.46
C ASP A 16 -3.66 -8.90 2.78
N PRO A 17 -3.83 -8.37 4.01
CA PRO A 17 -3.21 -7.11 4.40
C PRO A 17 -1.68 -7.18 4.39
N ALA A 18 -1.09 -8.37 4.59
CA ALA A 18 0.36 -8.54 4.58
C ALA A 18 0.95 -8.31 3.17
N LYS A 19 0.33 -8.90 2.13
CA LYS A 19 0.73 -8.64 0.74
C LYS A 19 0.40 -7.24 0.27
N ALA A 20 -0.72 -6.68 0.73
CA ALA A 20 -1.07 -5.30 0.45
C ALA A 20 -0.02 -4.33 1.01
N MET A 21 0.40 -4.52 2.26
CA MET A 21 1.48 -3.75 2.88
C MET A 21 2.79 -3.85 2.09
N ALA A 22 3.23 -5.06 1.72
CA ALA A 22 4.46 -5.24 0.94
C ALA A 22 4.39 -4.54 -0.44
N SER A 23 3.20 -4.51 -1.04
CA SER A 23 2.97 -3.82 -2.33
C SER A 23 3.04 -2.31 -2.16
N TYR A 24 2.39 -1.75 -1.12
CA TYR A 24 2.46 -0.33 -0.81
C TYR A 24 3.87 0.11 -0.41
N GLU A 25 4.61 -0.71 0.35
CA GLU A 25 6.01 -0.45 0.68
C GLU A 25 6.87 -0.36 -0.58
N LYS A 26 6.71 -1.27 -1.54
CA LYS A 26 7.38 -1.19 -2.84
C LYS A 26 7.02 0.07 -3.61
N VAL A 27 5.78 0.56 -3.54
CA VAL A 27 5.38 1.83 -4.15
C VAL A 27 6.12 3.00 -3.50
N LEU A 28 6.25 3.00 -2.17
CA LEU A 28 6.96 4.04 -1.42
C LEU A 28 8.45 4.08 -1.72
N LEU A 29 9.08 2.91 -1.87
CA LEU A 29 10.50 2.77 -2.16
C LEU A 29 10.84 3.11 -3.61
N ASN A 30 10.06 2.61 -4.58
CA ASN A 30 10.36 2.75 -5.99
C ASN A 30 9.79 4.03 -6.61
N PHE A 31 8.73 4.60 -6.03
CA PHE A 31 8.01 5.76 -6.59
C PHE A 31 7.73 6.86 -5.55
N PRO A 32 8.74 7.37 -4.83
CA PRO A 32 8.53 8.33 -3.74
C PRO A 32 7.88 9.65 -4.18
N GLY A 33 8.09 10.10 -5.42
CA GLY A 33 7.52 11.34 -5.96
C GLY A 33 6.23 11.18 -6.76
N SER A 34 5.68 9.96 -6.88
CA SER A 34 4.42 9.75 -7.60
C SER A 34 3.23 10.18 -6.76
N THR A 35 2.13 10.60 -7.40
CA THR A 35 0.85 10.92 -6.72
C THR A 35 0.37 9.78 -5.81
N PHE A 36 0.70 8.53 -6.16
CA PHE A 36 0.33 7.34 -5.40
C PHE A 36 1.18 7.11 -4.13
N SER A 37 2.31 7.78 -3.96
CA SER A 37 3.18 7.58 -2.79
C SER A 37 2.53 8.07 -1.50
N VAL A 38 1.79 9.18 -1.56
CA VAL A 38 1.05 9.74 -0.41
C VAL A 38 -0.06 8.78 0.02
N GLU A 39 -0.81 8.25 -0.95
CA GLU A 39 -1.92 7.34 -0.69
C GLU A 39 -1.43 5.96 -0.22
N ALA A 40 -0.38 5.41 -0.86
CA ALA A 40 0.26 4.18 -0.41
C ALA A 40 0.75 4.27 1.04
N ARG A 41 1.29 5.43 1.44
CA ARG A 41 1.73 5.67 2.83
C ARG A 41 0.57 5.66 3.82
N LYS A 42 -0.55 6.31 3.48
CA LYS A 42 -1.76 6.31 4.32
C LYS A 42 -2.29 4.88 4.50
N ARG A 43 -2.43 4.14 3.40
CA ARG A 43 -2.95 2.76 3.43
C ARG A 43 -2.00 1.81 4.15
N TYR A 44 -0.70 1.90 3.90
CA TYR A 44 0.31 1.13 4.64
C TYR A 44 0.21 1.35 6.15
N ARG A 45 0.09 2.60 6.61
CA ARG A 45 -0.09 2.92 8.04
C ARG A 45 -1.39 2.35 8.61
N ARG A 46 -2.49 2.44 7.85
CA ARG A 46 -3.78 1.86 8.23
C ARG A 46 -3.70 0.33 8.39
N LEU A 47 -3.05 -0.35 7.45
CA LEU A 47 -2.91 -1.80 7.45
C LEU A 47 -1.96 -2.30 8.53
N ARG A 48 -0.91 -1.54 8.87
CA ARG A 48 -0.02 -1.85 9.99
C ARG A 48 -0.77 -1.87 11.33
N GLY A 49 -1.93 -1.19 11.40
CA GLY A 49 -2.74 -1.17 12.59
C GLY A 49 -2.04 -0.48 13.74
N ASP A 50 -1.30 0.62 13.47
CA ASP A 50 -0.88 1.55 14.52
C ASP A 50 -2.15 2.00 15.25
N LYS A 51 -2.47 1.28 16.33
CA LYS A 51 -3.39 1.75 17.36
C LYS A 51 -2.68 2.94 17.98
N LEU A 52 -3.22 4.13 17.70
CA LEU A 52 -2.91 5.32 18.46
C LEU A 52 -3.23 5.08 19.94
#